data_AF-K2K3H0-F1
#
_entry.id   AF-K2K3H0-F1
#
_cell.length_a   1.000
_cell.length_b   1.000
_cell.length_c   1.000
_cell.angle_alpha   90.00
_cell.angle_beta   90.00
_cell.angle_gamma   90.00
#
_symmetry.space_group_name_H-M   'P 1'
#
loop_
_entity.id
_entity.type
_entity.pdbx_description
1 polymer ?
#
loop_
_entity_poly.entity_id
_entity_poly.type
_entity_poly.pdbx_seq_one_letter_code
_entity_poly.pdbx_strand_id
1 'polypeptide(L)'
;MRITAILGLGLLASTQAVAMGNGCPQGQTNYFNCSSPRVMTLCGLPDGSGLHLLLEGIKLGKGASYSAQQLRPGTVAVGFDDDGVHYQLYDDESEQGLVIETAKGKVDALVCKGGHNSLQALAGRLPVAE
;
A
#
# COMPACT_ATOMS: atom_id res chain seq x y z
N MET A 1 -61.21 9.21 15.36
CA MET A 1 -59.96 8.41 15.42
C MET A 1 -59.41 8.29 14.01
N ARG A 2 -58.23 8.87 13.74
CA ARG A 2 -57.49 8.67 12.48
C ARG A 2 -56.07 8.30 12.87
N ILE A 3 -55.64 7.10 12.46
CA ILE A 3 -54.32 6.55 12.70
C ILE A 3 -53.42 7.07 11.58
N THR A 4 -52.45 7.91 11.94
CA THR A 4 -51.38 8.34 11.04
C THR A 4 -50.19 7.43 11.27
N ALA A 5 -50.01 6.44 10.39
CA ALA A 5 -48.80 5.63 10.34
C ALA A 5 -47.68 6.44 9.68
N ILE A 6 -46.66 6.80 10.45
CA ILE A 6 -45.42 7.38 9.92
C ILE A 6 -44.48 6.21 9.65
N LEU A 7 -44.40 5.78 8.39
CA LEU A 7 -43.27 5.01 7.88
C LEU A 7 -42.04 5.95 7.88
N GLY A 8 -41.27 5.92 8.96
CA GLY A 8 -39.97 6.57 9.02
C GLY A 8 -38.93 5.72 8.29
N LEU A 9 -38.58 6.15 7.08
CA LEU A 9 -37.48 5.65 6.25
C LEU A 9 -36.21 5.44 7.10
N GLY A 10 -35.77 4.19 7.22
CA GLY A 10 -34.42 3.88 7.66
C GLY A 10 -33.42 4.40 6.65
N LEU A 11 -32.64 5.42 7.02
CA LEU A 11 -31.42 5.79 6.28
C LEU A 11 -30.42 4.65 6.42
N LEU A 12 -30.42 3.73 5.46
CA LEU A 12 -29.31 2.82 5.23
C LEU A 12 -28.13 3.67 4.76
N ALA A 13 -27.21 3.97 5.68
CA ALA A 13 -25.89 4.46 5.32
C ALA A 13 -25.21 3.38 4.48
N SER A 14 -25.21 3.56 3.17
CA SER A 14 -24.47 2.73 2.23
C SER A 14 -22.98 3.01 2.44
N THR A 15 -22.36 2.21 3.32
CA THR A 15 -20.92 2.09 3.40
C THR A 15 -20.45 1.65 2.02
N GLN A 16 -19.93 2.57 1.22
CA GLN A 16 -19.36 2.27 -0.08
C GLN A 16 -18.15 1.36 0.18
N ALA A 17 -18.35 0.05 0.04
CA ALA A 17 -17.26 -0.89 -0.04
C ALA A 17 -16.44 -0.49 -1.26
N VAL A 18 -15.29 0.13 -1.03
CA VAL A 18 -14.36 0.51 -2.09
C VAL A 18 -14.02 -0.79 -2.80
N ALA A 19 -14.49 -0.96 -4.04
CA ALA A 19 -14.27 -2.19 -4.78
C ALA A 19 -12.76 -2.38 -4.95
N MET A 20 -12.18 -3.30 -4.18
CA MET A 20 -10.75 -3.58 -4.23
C MET A 20 -10.51 -4.57 -5.37
N GLY A 21 -10.22 -4.05 -6.56
CA GLY A 21 -9.74 -4.87 -7.67
C GLY A 21 -8.30 -5.29 -7.41
N ASN A 22 -8.03 -6.60 -7.34
CA ASN A 22 -6.68 -7.16 -7.11
C ASN A 22 -5.98 -6.63 -5.83
N GLY A 23 -6.73 -6.24 -4.80
CA GLY A 23 -6.18 -5.68 -3.56
C GLY A 23 -5.88 -4.16 -3.58
N CYS A 24 -6.13 -3.48 -4.71
CA CYS A 24 -6.02 -2.03 -4.83
C CYS A 24 -7.38 -1.37 -5.08
N PRO A 25 -7.55 -0.07 -4.74
CA PRO A 25 -8.74 0.69 -5.11
C PRO A 25 -8.99 0.69 -6.64
N GLN A 26 -10.25 0.81 -7.05
CA GLN A 26 -10.63 0.86 -8.46
C GLN A 26 -9.84 1.93 -9.25
N GLY A 27 -9.40 1.57 -10.46
CA GLY A 27 -8.62 2.45 -11.34
C GLY A 27 -7.13 2.48 -11.03
N GLN A 28 -6.67 1.72 -10.03
CA GLN A 28 -5.26 1.62 -9.68
C GLN A 28 -4.65 0.28 -10.09
N THR A 29 -3.33 0.28 -10.19
CA THR A 29 -2.50 -0.89 -10.47
C THR A 29 -1.86 -1.39 -9.18
N ASN A 30 -1.86 -2.71 -9.01
CA ASN A 30 -1.12 -3.41 -7.96
C ASN A 30 0.31 -3.69 -8.46
N TYR A 31 1.30 -3.04 -7.85
CA TYR A 31 2.72 -3.18 -8.19
C TYR A 31 3.45 -4.20 -7.32
N PHE A 32 2.87 -4.57 -6.18
CA PHE A 32 3.44 -5.53 -5.25
C PHE A 32 2.31 -6.09 -4.40
N ASN A 33 2.28 -7.42 -4.24
CA ASN A 33 1.36 -8.06 -3.31
C ASN A 33 2.07 -9.14 -2.50
N CYS A 34 1.90 -9.09 -1.19
CA CYS A 34 2.28 -10.15 -0.28
C CYS A 34 1.06 -10.54 0.54
N SER A 35 0.75 -11.84 0.65
CA SER A 35 -0.38 -12.33 1.45
C SER A 35 0.02 -12.92 2.81
N SER A 36 1.32 -13.14 3.05
CA SER A 36 1.84 -13.77 4.25
C SER A 36 3.24 -13.24 4.60
N PRO A 37 3.50 -12.81 5.86
CA PRO A 37 2.71 -13.05 7.07
C PRO A 37 1.49 -12.13 7.23
N ARG A 38 1.45 -11.01 6.51
CA ARG A 38 0.32 -10.06 6.50
C ARG A 38 0.05 -9.65 5.06
N VAL A 39 -1.19 -9.26 4.79
CA VAL A 39 -1.57 -8.75 3.47
C VAL A 39 -0.95 -7.37 3.28
N MET A 40 -0.05 -7.22 2.31
CA MET A 40 0.62 -5.97 1.95
C MET A 40 0.43 -5.72 0.46
N THR A 41 0.12 -4.49 0.10
CA THR A 41 -0.10 -4.13 -1.30
C THR A 41 0.45 -2.75 -1.62
N LEU A 42 1.26 -2.66 -2.68
CA LEU A 42 1.67 -1.37 -3.24
C LEU A 42 0.73 -1.00 -4.39
N CYS A 43 0.00 0.09 -4.22
CA CYS A 43 -0.95 0.57 -5.22
C CYS A 43 -0.50 1.91 -5.79
N GLY A 44 -0.86 2.18 -7.04
CA GLY A 44 -0.62 3.46 -7.71
C GLY A 44 -1.45 3.61 -8.98
N LEU A 45 -1.38 4.78 -9.60
CA LEU A 45 -1.94 4.98 -10.94
C LEU A 45 -1.14 4.17 -11.98
N PRO A 46 -1.72 3.77 -13.12
CA PRO A 46 -1.04 2.92 -14.11
C PRO A 46 0.29 3.48 -14.65
N ASP A 47 0.45 4.80 -14.61
CA ASP A 47 1.68 5.52 -14.99
C ASP A 47 2.77 5.48 -13.91
N GLY A 48 2.52 4.87 -12.76
CA GLY A 48 3.44 4.79 -11.62
C GLY A 48 3.29 5.94 -10.63
N SER A 49 2.47 6.96 -10.90
CA SER A 49 2.25 8.06 -9.97
C SER A 49 1.29 7.69 -8.83
N GLY A 50 1.26 8.49 -7.76
CA GLY A 50 0.31 8.32 -6.66
C GLY A 50 0.51 7.07 -5.80
N LEU A 51 1.74 6.55 -5.74
CA LEU A 51 2.08 5.35 -4.96
C LEU A 51 1.64 5.46 -3.50
N HIS A 52 1.10 4.37 -2.97
CA HIS A 52 0.81 4.19 -1.55
C HIS A 52 0.80 2.72 -1.14
N LEU A 53 1.26 2.47 0.08
CA LEU A 53 1.28 1.15 0.70
C LEU A 53 -0.01 0.89 1.49
N LEU A 54 -0.57 -0.29 1.31
CA LEU A 54 -1.65 -0.84 2.14
C LEU A 54 -1.10 -2.00 2.96
N LEU A 55 -1.34 -2.03 4.26
CA LEU A 55 -1.08 -3.15 5.15
C LEU A 55 -2.41 -3.57 5.80
N GLU A 56 -2.87 -4.77 5.48
CA GLU A 56 -4.18 -5.30 5.85
C GLU A 56 -5.34 -4.36 5.49
N GLY A 57 -5.23 -3.71 4.32
CA GLY A 57 -6.21 -2.74 3.82
C GLY A 57 -6.11 -1.35 4.46
N ILE A 58 -5.24 -1.17 5.46
CA ILE A 58 -4.97 0.14 6.05
C ILE A 58 -3.89 0.83 5.23
N LYS A 59 -4.19 2.06 4.78
CA LYS A 59 -3.21 2.88 4.06
C LYS A 59 -2.15 3.40 5.04
N LEU A 60 -0.91 2.99 4.82
CA LEU A 60 0.26 3.46 5.57
C LEU A 60 0.82 4.70 4.88
N GLY A 61 0.46 5.88 5.37
CA GLY A 61 0.91 7.17 4.84
C GLY A 61 0.29 7.63 3.50
N LYS A 62 0.44 8.93 3.21
CA LYS A 62 0.10 9.57 1.92
C LYS A 62 1.31 10.35 1.43
N GLY A 63 1.66 10.16 0.14
CA GLY A 63 2.74 10.91 -0.49
C GLY A 63 4.10 10.29 -0.22
N ALA A 64 4.34 9.10 -0.80
CA ALA A 64 5.67 8.49 -0.82
C ALA A 64 6.73 9.53 -1.19
N SER A 65 7.65 9.79 -0.26
CA SER A 65 9.00 10.21 -0.58
C SER A 65 9.59 9.04 -1.39
N TYR A 66 9.38 9.04 -2.71
CA TYR A 66 9.97 8.03 -3.57
C TYR A 66 11.49 8.23 -3.58
N SER A 67 12.16 7.57 -2.65
CA SER A 67 13.58 7.29 -2.77
C SER A 67 13.66 5.85 -3.26
N ALA A 68 13.88 5.66 -4.56
CA ALA A 68 14.51 4.43 -5.01
C ALA A 68 15.96 4.45 -4.53
N GLN A 69 16.14 4.25 -3.23
CA GLN A 69 17.43 3.84 -2.74
C GLN A 69 17.64 2.42 -3.24
N GLN A 70 18.57 2.26 -4.18
CA GLN A 70 19.25 0.99 -4.35
C GLN A 70 19.99 0.71 -3.03
N LEU A 71 19.34 0.01 -2.11
CA LEU A 71 19.95 -0.38 -0.84
C LEU A 71 21.16 -1.28 -1.09
N ARG A 72 21.13 -2.07 -2.16
CA ARG A 72 22.20 -2.90 -2.71
C ARG A 72 22.02 -3.01 -4.23
N PRO A 73 23.07 -3.36 -4.99
CA PRO A 73 22.91 -3.72 -6.40
C PRO A 73 21.85 -4.82 -6.55
N GLY A 74 20.83 -4.56 -7.37
CA GLY A 74 19.71 -5.49 -7.59
C GLY A 74 18.51 -5.34 -6.65
N THR A 75 18.60 -4.53 -5.59
CA THR A 75 17.47 -4.25 -4.70
C THR A 75 16.70 -3.01 -5.17
N VAL A 76 15.37 -3.16 -5.30
CA VAL A 76 14.44 -2.04 -5.49
C VAL A 76 13.71 -1.78 -4.18
N ALA A 77 13.65 -0.53 -3.76
CA ALA A 77 12.93 -0.15 -2.55
C ALA A 77 12.01 1.06 -2.80
N VAL A 78 10.91 1.12 -2.05
CA VAL A 78 9.96 2.24 -2.02
C VAL A 78 9.68 2.61 -0.58
N GLY A 79 9.95 3.87 -0.24
CA GLY A 79 9.78 4.42 1.11
C GLY A 79 8.48 5.23 1.27
N PHE A 80 7.92 5.20 2.48
CA PHE A 80 6.80 6.03 2.92
C PHE A 80 7.08 6.53 4.34
N ASP A 81 6.78 7.79 4.60
CA ASP A 81 6.86 8.37 5.95
C ASP A 81 5.46 8.71 6.45
N ASP A 82 5.14 8.36 7.68
CA ASP A 82 3.88 8.71 8.35
C ASP A 82 4.09 8.86 9.87
N ASP A 83 3.77 10.02 10.43
CA ASP A 83 3.87 10.34 11.86
C ASP A 83 5.17 9.88 12.56
N GLY A 84 6.31 10.11 11.91
CA GLY A 84 7.63 9.70 12.44
C GLY A 84 7.91 8.20 12.35
N VAL A 85 7.14 7.46 11.55
CA VAL A 85 7.40 6.07 11.17
C VAL A 85 7.80 6.03 9.70
N HIS A 86 8.93 5.41 9.42
CA HIS A 86 9.43 5.13 8.09
C HIS A 86 9.08 3.69 7.70
N TYR A 87 8.45 3.52 6.55
CA TYR A 87 8.05 2.25 5.98
C TYR A 87 8.81 2.04 4.68
N GLN A 88 9.63 1.00 4.60
CA GLN A 88 10.40 0.71 3.40
C GLN A 88 10.04 -0.67 2.86
N LEU A 89 9.30 -0.68 1.75
CA LEU A 89 9.03 -1.89 1.00
C LEU A 89 10.25 -2.21 0.12
N TYR A 90 10.76 -3.43 0.19
CA TYR A 90 11.92 -3.86 -0.58
C TYR A 90 11.65 -5.14 -1.37
N ASP A 91 12.39 -5.27 -2.46
CA ASP A 91 12.40 -6.41 -3.35
C ASP A 91 13.83 -6.63 -3.87
N ASP A 92 14.44 -7.73 -3.46
CA ASP A 92 15.73 -8.19 -3.95
C ASP A 92 15.63 -9.62 -4.54
N GLU A 93 16.74 -10.14 -5.05
CA GLU A 93 16.77 -11.46 -5.73
C GLU A 93 16.40 -12.65 -4.83
N SER A 94 16.47 -12.47 -3.50
CA SER A 94 16.32 -13.52 -2.50
C SER A 94 15.12 -13.32 -1.58
N GLU A 95 14.71 -12.07 -1.35
CA GLU A 95 13.75 -11.71 -0.33
C GLU A 95 12.96 -10.45 -0.71
N GLN A 96 11.71 -10.43 -0.27
CA GLN A 96 10.80 -9.30 -0.40
C GLN A 96 10.19 -9.03 0.96
N GLY A 97 9.90 -7.78 1.27
CA GLY A 97 9.30 -7.48 2.56
C GLY A 97 9.10 -6.00 2.84
N LEU A 98 8.70 -5.74 4.08
CA LEU A 98 8.50 -4.39 4.61
C LEU A 98 9.36 -4.22 5.85
N VAL A 99 10.21 -3.19 5.85
CA VAL A 99 10.90 -2.71 7.05
C VAL A 99 10.10 -1.54 7.62
N ILE A 100 9.91 -1.53 8.94
CA ILE A 100 9.22 -0.46 9.66
C ILE A 100 10.19 0.09 10.71
N GLU A 101 10.60 1.34 10.54
CA GLU A 101 11.46 2.04 11.47
C GLU A 101 10.69 3.17 12.14
N THR A 102 10.69 3.19 13.48
CA THR A 102 10.05 4.27 14.24
C THR A 102 11.05 5.37 14.58
N ALA A 103 10.59 6.58 14.89
CA ALA A 103 11.43 7.69 15.37
C ALA A 103 12.27 7.36 16.61
N LYS A 104 11.95 6.28 17.34
CA LYS A 104 12.72 5.78 18.49
C LYS A 104 13.82 4.79 18.07
N GLY A 105 14.03 4.55 16.78
CA GLY A 105 14.99 3.59 16.23
C GLY A 105 14.56 2.12 16.34
N LYS A 106 13.32 1.83 16.77
CA LYS A 106 12.82 0.45 16.75
C LYS A 106 12.57 0.03 15.30
N VAL A 107 13.20 -1.07 14.89
CA VAL A 107 13.03 -1.70 13.59
C VAL A 107 12.22 -2.97 13.72
N ASP A 108 11.21 -3.15 12.87
CA ASP A 108 10.45 -4.39 12.67
C ASP A 108 10.50 -4.77 11.19
N ALA A 109 10.45 -6.06 10.87
CA ALA A 109 10.57 -6.57 9.51
C ALA A 109 9.52 -7.65 9.23
N LEU A 110 8.74 -7.42 8.17
CA LEU A 110 7.77 -8.38 7.64
C LEU A 110 8.32 -8.98 6.36
N VAL A 111 8.94 -10.15 6.47
CA VAL A 111 9.47 -10.90 5.33
C VAL A 111 8.36 -11.66 4.63
N CYS A 112 8.19 -11.42 3.33
CA CYS A 112 7.18 -12.04 2.51
C CYS A 112 7.52 -13.50 2.19
N LYS A 113 6.59 -14.42 2.42
CA LYS A 113 6.77 -15.87 2.15
C LYS A 113 6.04 -16.37 0.89
N GLY A 114 5.43 -15.48 0.12
CA GLY A 114 4.57 -15.83 -1.01
C GLY A 114 4.18 -14.61 -1.85
N GLY A 115 5.19 -13.83 -2.26
CA GLY A 115 4.98 -12.63 -3.06
C GLY A 115 4.53 -12.95 -4.48
N HIS A 116 3.61 -12.13 -5.00
CA HIS A 116 3.28 -12.10 -6.42
C HIS A 116 3.43 -10.66 -6.92
N ASN A 117 4.10 -10.51 -8.07
CA ASN A 117 4.53 -9.24 -8.69
C ASN A 117 5.72 -8.57 -7.98
N SER A 118 6.67 -8.07 -8.78
CA SER A 118 7.94 -7.49 -8.33
C SER A 118 7.91 -5.96 -8.43
N LEU A 119 8.56 -5.28 -7.48
CA LEU A 119 8.81 -3.84 -7.53
C LEU A 119 9.63 -3.43 -8.77
N GLN A 120 10.31 -4.37 -9.43
CA GLN A 120 10.94 -4.15 -10.73
C GLN A 120 9.93 -3.67 -11.79
N ALA A 121 8.63 -3.95 -11.64
CA ALA A 121 7.59 -3.42 -12.54
C ALA A 121 7.46 -1.88 -12.49
N LEU A 122 7.98 -1.25 -11.44
CA LEU A 122 8.08 0.21 -11.30
C LEU A 122 9.35 0.78 -11.94
N ALA A 123 10.34 -0.06 -12.26
CA ALA A 123 11.57 0.39 -12.91
C ALA A 123 11.23 1.03 -14.27
N GLY A 124 11.68 2.27 -14.46
CA GLY A 124 11.41 3.06 -15.67
C GLY A 124 10.02 3.71 -15.76
N ARG A 125 9.14 3.52 -14.75
CA ARG A 125 7.84 4.22 -14.66
C ARG A 125 7.85 5.38 -13.69
N LEU A 126 8.78 5.35 -12.74
CA LEU A 126 8.89 6.38 -11.73
C LEU A 126 9.79 7.51 -12.25
N PRO A 127 9.39 8.79 -12.04
CA PRO A 127 10.28 9.89 -12.33
C PRO A 127 11.55 9.69 -11.49
N VAL A 128 12.71 9.81 -12.14
CA VAL A 128 13.98 9.86 -11.41
C VAL A 128 13.86 11.05 -10.46
N ALA A 129 14.04 10.84 -9.16
CA ALA A 129 14.09 11.93 -8.20
C ALA A 129 15.25 12.86 -8.62
N GLU A 130 14.91 14.08 -9.02
CA GLU A 130 15.89 15.14 -9.30
C GLU A 130 16.58 15.62 -8.02
#